data_AF-A0A3N6GZD1-F1
#
_entry.id   AF-A0A3N6GZD1-F1
#
_cell.length_a   1.000
_cell.length_b   1.000
_cell.length_c   1.000
_cell.angle_alpha   90.00
_cell.angle_beta   90.00
_cell.angle_gamma   90.00
#
_symmetry.space_group_name_H-M   'P 1'
#
loop_
_entity.id
_entity.type
_entity.pdbx_description
1 polymer ?
#
loop_
_entity_poly.entity_id
_entity_poly.type
_entity_poly.pdbx_seq_one_letter_code
_entity_poly.pdbx_strand_id
1 'polypeptide(L)'
;MSLYEAALSMLLVRRDAERGIGAAGVQISERQSVQLLQALAYWLIRNGHSQTDPTTAIRLLGPVLAAMPTAPGDAAQVLRLLLERCGVLREPAPDRLEFIHRTFQDFLGARAAIEAEEISLPVANAHEDQWRNVVKMAIGHARPRECAQMVQALVARGDHEEPHRKQLYALAASCVEYATELAPEVLTIVQQRSRDQEL
;
A
#
# COMPACT_ATOMS: atom_id res chain seq x y z
N MET A 1 2.00 3.51 -11.96
CA MET A 1 0.94 2.87 -11.14
C MET A 1 0.18 1.76 -11.86
N SER A 2 -0.23 1.95 -13.12
CA SER A 2 -1.04 0.98 -13.88
C SER A 2 -0.49 -0.45 -13.93
N LEU A 3 0.84 -0.64 -13.91
CA LEU A 3 1.45 -1.98 -13.88
C LEU A 3 1.07 -2.78 -12.62
N TYR A 4 1.13 -2.16 -11.44
CA TYR A 4 0.84 -2.86 -10.18
C TYR A 4 -0.64 -3.17 -10.04
N GLU A 5 -1.50 -2.24 -10.48
CA GLU A 5 -2.93 -2.45 -10.52
C GLU A 5 -3.31 -3.58 -11.49
N ALA A 6 -2.73 -3.60 -12.69
CA ALA A 6 -2.92 -4.68 -13.66
C ALA A 6 -2.42 -6.03 -13.13
N ALA A 7 -1.23 -6.07 -12.50
CA ALA A 7 -0.69 -7.27 -11.91
C ALA A 7 -1.54 -7.78 -10.74
N LEU A 8 -2.03 -6.87 -9.88
CA LEU A 8 -2.92 -7.18 -8.79
C LEU A 8 -4.24 -7.77 -9.33
N SER A 9 -4.86 -7.10 -10.30
CA SER A 9 -6.09 -7.57 -10.95
C SER A 9 -5.90 -8.96 -11.56
N MET A 10 -4.80 -9.18 -12.30
CA MET A 10 -4.46 -10.50 -12.84
C MET A 10 -4.35 -11.58 -11.76
N LEU A 11 -3.72 -11.29 -10.61
CA LEU A 11 -3.58 -12.25 -9.51
C LEU A 11 -4.88 -12.51 -8.74
N LEU A 12 -5.82 -11.56 -8.75
CA LEU A 12 -7.13 -11.70 -8.13
C LEU A 12 -8.11 -12.46 -9.03
N VAL A 13 -8.02 -12.30 -10.36
CA VAL A 13 -8.96 -12.88 -11.33
C VAL A 13 -8.55 -14.28 -11.80
N ARG A 14 -7.26 -14.57 -12.00
CA ARG A 14 -6.83 -15.84 -12.66
C ARG A 14 -7.09 -17.11 -11.85
N ARG A 15 -6.93 -17.07 -10.53
CA ARG A 15 -6.94 -18.30 -9.71
C ARG A 15 -8.34 -18.93 -9.59
N ASP A 16 -9.40 -18.12 -9.73
CA ASP A 16 -10.77 -18.60 -9.72
C ASP A 16 -11.17 -19.26 -11.06
N ALA A 17 -10.69 -18.72 -12.18
CA ALA A 17 -10.98 -19.28 -13.51
C ALA A 17 -10.20 -20.59 -13.80
N GLU A 18 -8.95 -20.70 -13.35
CA GLU A 18 -8.08 -21.86 -13.64
C GLU A 18 -8.44 -23.13 -12.86
N ARG A 19 -9.23 -23.03 -11.77
CA ARG A 19 -9.61 -24.20 -10.95
C ARG A 19 -10.97 -24.82 -11.28
N GLY A 20 -11.71 -24.31 -12.26
CA GLY A 20 -12.97 -24.93 -12.70
C GLY A 20 -14.04 -25.06 -11.60
N ILE A 21 -13.96 -24.23 -10.54
CA ILE A 21 -14.91 -24.26 -9.43
C ILE A 21 -16.14 -23.46 -9.87
N GLY A 22 -17.02 -24.12 -10.62
CA GLY A 22 -18.33 -23.59 -10.96
C GLY A 22 -19.15 -23.32 -9.70
N ALA A 23 -19.58 -22.07 -9.53
CA ALA A 23 -20.83 -21.60 -8.91
C ALA A 23 -21.28 -22.08 -7.51
N ALA A 24 -20.62 -23.02 -6.85
CA ALA A 24 -21.01 -23.56 -5.55
C ALA A 24 -20.08 -23.05 -4.45
N GLY A 25 -20.32 -21.82 -4.00
CA GLY A 25 -19.63 -21.23 -2.86
C GLY A 25 -19.65 -19.70 -2.86
N VAL A 26 -19.39 -19.13 -1.68
CA VAL A 26 -19.18 -17.69 -1.46
C VAL A 26 -18.22 -17.11 -2.51
N GLN A 27 -18.63 -16.03 -3.15
CA GLN A 27 -17.82 -15.28 -4.11
C GLN A 27 -17.35 -13.98 -3.49
N ILE A 28 -16.05 -13.69 -3.61
CA ILE A 28 -15.47 -12.40 -3.21
C ILE A 28 -15.14 -11.66 -4.51
N SER A 29 -15.77 -10.50 -4.72
CA SER A 29 -15.43 -9.66 -5.87
C SER A 29 -14.02 -9.10 -5.73
N GLU A 30 -13.39 -8.73 -6.87
CA GLU A 30 -12.08 -8.09 -6.88
C GLU A 30 -12.01 -6.87 -5.95
N ARG A 31 -13.06 -6.02 -5.97
CA ARG A 31 -13.17 -4.85 -5.09
C ARG A 31 -13.18 -5.22 -3.62
N GLN A 32 -13.93 -6.25 -3.23
CA GLN A 32 -13.96 -6.72 -1.84
C GLN A 32 -12.60 -7.29 -1.42
N SER A 33 -11.98 -8.13 -2.27
CA SER A 33 -10.63 -8.67 -2.02
C SER A 33 -9.62 -7.55 -1.81
N VAL A 34 -9.67 -6.52 -2.66
CA VAL A 34 -8.86 -5.32 -2.56
C VAL A 34 -9.04 -4.64 -1.19
N GLN A 35 -10.27 -4.38 -0.76
CA GLN A 35 -10.53 -3.71 0.53
C GLN A 35 -10.04 -4.52 1.72
N LEU A 36 -10.24 -5.84 1.70
CA LEU A 36 -9.78 -6.75 2.74
C LEU A 36 -8.25 -6.81 2.81
N LEU A 37 -7.59 -6.92 1.67
CA LEU A 37 -6.12 -6.94 1.57
C LEU A 37 -5.50 -5.59 1.96
N GLN A 38 -6.17 -4.47 1.66
CA GLN A 38 -5.75 -3.13 2.11
C GLN A 38 -5.70 -3.05 3.65
N ALA A 39 -6.71 -3.58 4.35
CA ALA A 39 -6.73 -3.56 5.81
C ALA A 39 -5.56 -4.34 6.42
N LEU A 40 -5.24 -5.52 5.87
CA LEU A 40 -4.10 -6.33 6.30
C LEU A 40 -2.77 -5.62 5.99
N ALA A 41 -2.59 -5.14 4.76
CA ALA A 41 -1.38 -4.46 4.33
C ALA A 41 -1.11 -3.21 5.16
N TYR A 42 -2.14 -2.40 5.39
CA TYR A 42 -2.04 -1.17 6.15
C TYR A 42 -1.65 -1.44 7.61
N TRP A 43 -2.28 -2.42 8.26
CA TRP A 43 -1.91 -2.81 9.61
C TRP A 43 -0.45 -3.27 9.68
N LEU A 44 -0.01 -4.11 8.75
CA LEU A 44 1.38 -4.56 8.71
C LEU A 44 2.36 -3.40 8.58
N ILE A 45 2.13 -2.48 7.64
CA ILE A 45 3.03 -1.33 7.42
C ILE A 45 3.07 -0.43 8.66
N ARG A 46 1.91 -0.08 9.23
CA ARG A 46 1.84 0.79 10.42
C ARG A 46 2.61 0.21 11.62
N ASN A 47 2.67 -1.12 11.74
CA ASN A 47 3.36 -1.80 12.83
C ASN A 47 4.79 -2.26 12.47
N GLY A 48 5.32 -1.87 11.30
CA GLY A 48 6.66 -2.30 10.87
C GLY A 48 6.77 -3.81 10.65
N HIS A 49 5.67 -4.47 10.30
CA HIS A 49 5.60 -5.91 10.10
C HIS A 49 5.58 -6.27 8.61
N SER A 50 6.10 -7.46 8.30
CA SER A 50 6.03 -8.10 6.97
C SER A 50 5.09 -9.31 6.95
N GLN A 51 4.74 -9.82 8.12
CA GLN A 51 3.91 -11.00 8.32
C GLN A 51 3.03 -10.85 9.55
N THR A 52 1.97 -11.65 9.61
CA THR A 52 1.04 -11.74 10.75
C THR A 52 0.58 -13.18 10.91
N ASP A 53 -0.22 -13.46 11.94
CA ASP A 53 -0.84 -14.77 12.16
C ASP A 53 -2.33 -14.77 11.74
N PRO A 54 -2.93 -15.94 11.49
CA PRO A 54 -4.35 -16.04 11.12
C PRO A 54 -5.31 -15.41 12.13
N THR A 55 -5.03 -15.48 13.43
CA THR A 55 -5.89 -14.91 14.47
C THR A 55 -5.93 -13.39 14.36
N THR A 56 -4.77 -12.76 14.19
CA THR A 56 -4.67 -11.32 13.95
C THR A 56 -5.34 -10.93 12.65
N ALA A 57 -5.10 -11.66 11.55
CA ALA A 57 -5.75 -11.38 10.27
C ALA A 57 -7.29 -11.43 10.38
N ILE A 58 -7.86 -12.46 11.00
CA ILE A 58 -9.31 -12.60 11.23
C ILE A 58 -9.85 -11.39 12.01
N ARG A 59 -9.15 -10.98 13.07
CA ARG A 59 -9.53 -9.80 13.87
C ARG A 59 -9.55 -8.52 13.05
N LEU A 60 -8.61 -8.34 12.12
CA LEU A 60 -8.54 -7.18 11.23
C LEU A 60 -9.62 -7.20 10.15
N LEU A 61 -9.99 -8.37 9.64
CA LEU A 61 -11.01 -8.53 8.60
C LEU A 61 -12.43 -8.31 9.15
N GLY A 62 -12.69 -8.66 10.40
CA GLY A 62 -14.02 -8.55 11.02
C GLY A 62 -14.69 -7.18 10.85
N PRO A 63 -14.06 -6.06 11.29
CA PRO A 63 -14.62 -4.72 11.12
C PRO A 63 -14.86 -4.33 9.65
N VAL A 64 -13.96 -4.72 8.75
CA VAL A 64 -14.09 -4.43 7.32
C VAL A 64 -15.30 -5.15 6.74
N LEU A 65 -15.48 -6.43 7.07
CA LEU A 65 -16.62 -7.23 6.64
C LEU A 65 -17.94 -6.71 7.21
N ALA A 66 -17.96 -6.28 8.47
CA ALA A 66 -19.15 -5.70 9.09
C ALA A 66 -19.60 -4.40 8.42
N ALA A 67 -18.67 -3.65 7.82
CA ALA A 67 -18.96 -2.45 7.05
C ALA A 67 -19.38 -2.73 5.60
N MET A 68 -19.29 -3.98 5.12
CA MET A 68 -19.71 -4.34 3.76
C MET A 68 -21.22 -4.62 3.72
N PRO A 69 -21.98 -3.97 2.80
CA PRO A 69 -23.41 -4.25 2.64
C PRO A 69 -23.72 -5.72 2.30
N THR A 70 -22.82 -6.36 1.55
CA THR A 70 -22.92 -7.76 1.16
C THR A 70 -21.60 -8.44 1.52
N ALA A 71 -21.43 -8.80 2.79
CA ALA A 71 -20.27 -9.55 3.23
C ALA A 71 -20.26 -10.95 2.57
N PRO A 72 -19.13 -11.39 1.99
CA PRO A 72 -19.04 -12.71 1.37
C PRO A 72 -19.18 -13.84 2.39
N GLY A 73 -18.75 -13.65 3.64
CA GLY A 73 -18.86 -14.63 4.71
C GLY A 73 -18.29 -14.09 6.01
N ASP A 74 -18.06 -14.98 6.98
CA ASP A 74 -17.33 -14.61 8.20
C ASP A 74 -15.83 -14.41 7.93
N ALA A 75 -15.14 -13.76 8.87
CA ALA A 75 -13.72 -13.41 8.71
C ALA A 75 -12.79 -14.62 8.52
N ALA A 76 -13.09 -15.78 9.13
CA ALA A 76 -12.27 -16.98 8.99
C ALA A 76 -12.49 -17.65 7.62
N GLN A 77 -13.73 -17.71 7.15
CA GLN A 77 -14.09 -18.15 5.81
C GLN A 77 -13.44 -17.26 4.74
N VAL A 78 -13.53 -15.95 4.93
CA VAL A 78 -12.95 -14.96 4.00
C VAL A 78 -11.44 -15.06 3.95
N LEU A 79 -10.74 -15.17 5.09
CA LEU A 79 -9.29 -15.35 5.10
C LEU A 79 -8.87 -16.60 4.33
N ARG A 80 -9.59 -17.72 4.52
CA ARG A 80 -9.36 -18.96 3.78
C ARG A 80 -9.54 -18.76 2.28
N LEU A 81 -10.62 -18.10 1.87
CA LEU A 81 -10.85 -17.78 0.46
C LEU A 81 -9.74 -16.89 -0.12
N LEU A 82 -9.26 -15.89 0.63
CA LEU A 82 -8.13 -15.06 0.19
C LEU A 82 -6.85 -15.89 -0.02
N LEU A 83 -6.56 -16.85 0.86
CA LEU A 83 -5.38 -17.72 0.74
C LEU A 83 -5.49 -18.72 -0.42
N GLU A 84 -6.67 -19.31 -0.58
CA GLU A 84 -6.93 -20.33 -1.59
C GLU A 84 -7.06 -19.71 -2.98
N ARG A 85 -7.70 -18.54 -3.10
CA ARG A 85 -8.15 -17.95 -4.37
C ARG A 85 -7.41 -16.69 -4.75
N CYS A 86 -6.96 -15.86 -3.82
CA CYS A 86 -6.14 -14.71 -4.21
C CYS A 86 -4.69 -15.16 -4.41
N GLY A 87 -4.07 -14.73 -5.51
CA GLY A 87 -2.64 -14.96 -5.77
C GLY A 87 -1.71 -14.04 -4.97
N VAL A 88 -2.23 -13.28 -4.01
CA VAL A 88 -1.54 -12.14 -3.38
C VAL A 88 -1.11 -12.42 -1.94
N LEU A 89 -1.83 -13.29 -1.24
CA LEU A 89 -1.59 -13.66 0.16
C LEU A 89 -1.23 -15.14 0.24
N ARG A 90 -0.31 -15.52 1.12
CA ARG A 90 0.10 -16.91 1.33
C ARG A 90 0.41 -17.22 2.79
N GLU A 91 0.38 -18.51 3.11
CA GLU A 91 0.82 -19.07 4.39
C GLU A 91 2.04 -19.98 4.17
N PRO A 92 3.29 -19.44 4.16
CA PRO A 92 4.49 -20.24 3.91
C PRO A 92 4.84 -21.25 5.02
N ALA A 93 4.36 -21.03 6.24
CA ALA A 93 4.55 -21.89 7.40
C ALA A 93 3.33 -21.77 8.32
N PRO A 94 3.07 -22.76 9.20
CA PRO A 94 1.98 -22.67 10.17
C PRO A 94 1.99 -21.34 10.92
N ASP A 95 0.83 -20.71 11.01
CA ASP A 95 0.61 -19.44 11.73
C ASP A 95 1.40 -18.24 11.19
N ARG A 96 1.89 -18.32 9.95
CA ARG A 96 2.61 -17.24 9.29
C ARG A 96 1.93 -16.86 7.99
N LEU A 97 1.26 -15.72 7.99
CA LEU A 97 0.65 -15.08 6.83
C LEU A 97 1.49 -13.92 6.31
N GLU A 98 1.72 -13.88 5.02
CA GLU A 98 2.44 -12.78 4.37
C GLU A 98 1.93 -12.53 2.94
N PHE A 99 2.20 -11.33 2.43
CA PHE A 99 2.04 -11.02 1.02
C PHE A 99 3.10 -11.78 0.22
N ILE A 100 2.74 -12.28 -0.97
CA ILE A 100 3.69 -12.99 -1.84
C ILE A 100 4.87 -12.12 -2.27
N HIS A 101 4.68 -10.79 -2.28
CA HIS A 101 5.71 -9.81 -2.59
C HIS A 101 5.48 -8.53 -1.78
N ARG A 102 6.55 -7.96 -1.23
CA ARG A 102 6.49 -6.74 -0.41
C ARG A 102 5.88 -5.57 -1.17
N THR A 103 6.12 -5.44 -2.47
CA THR A 103 5.53 -4.37 -3.28
C THR A 103 4.01 -4.38 -3.31
N PHE A 104 3.35 -5.55 -3.26
CA PHE A 104 1.89 -5.58 -3.15
C PHE A 104 1.41 -5.12 -1.78
N GLN A 105 2.13 -5.50 -0.73
CA GLN A 105 1.89 -4.97 0.61
C GLN A 105 2.04 -3.44 0.61
N ASP A 106 3.16 -2.91 0.12
CA ASP A 106 3.43 -1.46 0.07
C ASP A 106 2.37 -0.72 -0.76
N PHE A 107 2.00 -1.25 -1.93
CA PHE A 107 0.97 -0.68 -2.80
C PHE A 107 -0.40 -0.61 -2.11
N LEU A 108 -0.87 -1.74 -1.57
CA LEU A 108 -2.18 -1.82 -0.91
C LEU A 108 -2.21 -0.98 0.37
N GLY A 109 -1.16 -1.05 1.18
CA GLY A 109 -1.10 -0.28 2.42
C GLY A 109 -0.93 1.22 2.18
N ALA A 110 -0.20 1.62 1.12
CA ALA A 110 -0.13 3.02 0.70
C ALA A 110 -1.49 3.54 0.24
N ARG A 111 -2.22 2.77 -0.58
CA ARG A 111 -3.59 3.15 -0.99
C ARG A 111 -4.50 3.32 0.22
N ALA A 112 -4.45 2.38 1.17
CA ALA A 112 -5.23 2.46 2.40
C ALA A 112 -4.89 3.71 3.24
N ALA A 113 -3.61 4.08 3.33
CA ALA A 113 -3.18 5.29 4.03
C ALA A 113 -3.74 6.57 3.41
N ILE A 114 -3.74 6.66 2.07
CA ILE A 114 -4.32 7.79 1.34
C ILE A 114 -5.85 7.84 1.51
N GLU A 115 -6.53 6.70 1.36
CA GLU A 115 -7.99 6.61 1.54
C GLU A 115 -8.44 6.96 2.96
N ALA A 116 -7.59 6.72 3.96
CA ALA A 116 -7.83 7.10 5.35
C ALA A 116 -7.42 8.55 5.69
N GLU A 117 -6.96 9.33 4.70
CA GLU A 117 -6.42 10.69 4.86
C GLU A 117 -5.21 10.76 5.83
N GLU A 118 -4.50 9.65 6.03
CA GLU A 118 -3.37 9.52 6.96
C GLU A 118 -2.01 9.71 6.26
N ILE A 119 -1.92 10.80 5.50
CA ILE A 119 -0.76 11.13 4.65
C ILE A 119 0.51 11.40 5.47
N SER A 120 0.34 11.90 6.70
CA SER A 120 1.46 12.23 7.60
C SER A 120 2.27 11.00 8.02
N LEU A 121 1.66 9.81 8.07
CA LEU A 121 2.32 8.60 8.55
C LEU A 121 3.44 8.12 7.60
N PRO A 122 3.21 7.94 6.28
CA PRO A 122 4.30 7.66 5.34
C PRO A 122 5.37 8.76 5.34
N VAL A 123 4.95 10.02 5.40
CA VAL A 123 5.88 11.15 5.38
C VAL A 123 6.76 11.16 6.61
N ALA A 124 6.24 10.90 7.81
CA ALA A 124 7.02 10.93 9.07
C ALA A 124 8.11 9.85 9.13
N ASN A 125 7.84 8.68 8.56
CA ASN A 125 8.76 7.54 8.57
C ASN A 125 9.63 7.45 7.30
N ALA A 126 9.56 8.44 6.41
CA ALA A 126 10.20 8.42 5.10
C ALA A 126 11.73 8.25 5.07
N HIS A 127 12.41 8.46 6.21
CA HIS A 127 13.86 8.22 6.37
C HIS A 127 14.18 6.72 6.54
N GLU A 128 13.19 5.89 6.88
CA GLU A 128 13.35 4.45 7.00
C GLU A 128 13.19 3.77 5.64
N ASP A 129 14.10 2.85 5.30
CA ASP A 129 14.08 2.16 4.00
C ASP A 129 12.77 1.43 3.71
N GLN A 130 12.13 0.86 4.73
CA GLN A 130 10.86 0.16 4.60
C GLN A 130 9.70 1.06 4.14
N TRP A 131 9.78 2.36 4.43
CA TRP A 131 8.73 3.35 4.11
C TRP A 131 8.96 4.06 2.79
N ARG A 132 10.18 4.06 2.25
CA ARG A 132 10.51 4.74 0.99
C ARG A 132 9.63 4.27 -0.17
N ASN A 133 9.38 2.97 -0.28
CA ASN A 133 8.48 2.44 -1.31
C ASN A 133 7.02 2.78 -1.02
N VAL A 134 6.59 2.73 0.24
CA VAL A 134 5.23 3.12 0.64
C VAL A 134 4.94 4.57 0.26
N VAL A 135 5.89 5.48 0.50
CA VAL A 135 5.77 6.90 0.10
C VAL A 135 5.60 7.03 -1.41
N LYS A 136 6.41 6.35 -2.21
CA LYS A 136 6.29 6.37 -3.69
C LYS A 136 4.95 5.84 -4.17
N MET A 137 4.49 4.72 -3.60
CA MET A 137 3.18 4.16 -3.94
C MET A 137 2.03 5.08 -3.51
N ALA A 138 2.18 5.75 -2.36
CA ALA A 138 1.19 6.70 -1.86
C ALA A 138 1.04 7.91 -2.80
N ILE A 139 2.14 8.45 -3.32
CA ILE A 139 2.12 9.50 -4.37
C ILE A 139 1.34 9.03 -5.60
N GLY A 140 1.50 7.77 -6.00
CA GLY A 140 0.77 7.24 -7.15
C GLY A 140 -0.74 7.03 -6.91
N HIS A 141 -1.17 6.95 -5.66
CA HIS A 141 -2.60 6.83 -5.27
C HIS A 141 -3.23 8.17 -4.91
N ALA A 142 -2.42 9.14 -4.51
CA ALA A 142 -2.83 10.44 -4.05
C ALA A 142 -3.36 11.33 -5.19
N ARG A 143 -4.29 12.21 -4.84
CA ARG A 143 -4.74 13.31 -5.72
C ARG A 143 -3.61 14.34 -5.87
N PRO A 144 -3.59 15.15 -6.94
CA PRO A 144 -2.49 16.11 -7.18
C PRO A 144 -2.18 17.03 -5.98
N ARG A 145 -3.21 17.45 -5.24
CA ARG A 145 -3.05 18.24 -4.00
C ARG A 145 -2.34 17.46 -2.90
N GLU A 146 -2.71 16.22 -2.68
CA GLU A 146 -2.12 15.34 -1.66
C GLU A 146 -0.67 14.99 -2.05
N CYS A 147 -0.39 14.74 -3.32
CA CYS A 147 0.96 14.57 -3.85
C CYS A 147 1.83 15.79 -3.54
N ALA A 148 1.34 17.00 -3.83
CA ALA A 148 2.05 18.25 -3.55
C ALA A 148 2.35 18.38 -2.05
N GLN A 149 1.37 18.11 -1.18
CA GLN A 149 1.54 18.15 0.27
C GLN A 149 2.61 17.16 0.76
N MET A 150 2.58 15.92 0.27
CA MET A 150 3.58 14.91 0.61
C MET A 150 4.99 15.33 0.21
N VAL A 151 5.17 15.74 -1.05
CA VAL A 151 6.48 16.13 -1.57
C VAL A 151 7.02 17.36 -0.85
N GLN A 152 6.18 18.37 -0.62
CA GLN A 152 6.56 19.56 0.16
C GLN A 152 6.96 19.19 1.59
N ALA A 153 6.23 18.27 2.23
CA ALA A 153 6.56 17.84 3.59
C ALA A 153 7.88 17.05 3.64
N LEU A 154 8.20 16.23 2.64
CA LEU A 154 9.51 15.56 2.54
C LEU A 154 10.64 16.57 2.40
N VAL A 155 10.46 17.60 1.56
CA VAL A 155 11.46 18.67 1.39
C VAL A 155 11.60 19.46 2.69
N ALA A 156 10.50 19.89 3.30
CA ALA A 156 10.54 20.61 4.56
C ALA A 156 11.24 19.80 5.65
N ARG A 157 11.00 18.49 5.73
CA ARG A 157 11.78 17.63 6.64
C ARG A 157 13.26 17.63 6.31
N GLY A 158 13.64 17.52 5.03
CA GLY A 158 15.05 17.58 4.62
C GLY A 158 15.73 18.92 4.95
N ASP A 159 14.98 20.03 4.95
CA ASP A 159 15.49 21.34 5.36
C ASP A 159 15.88 21.34 6.85
N HIS A 160 15.09 20.68 7.71
CA HIS A 160 15.24 20.74 9.18
C HIS A 160 15.97 19.53 9.80
N GLU A 161 15.96 18.37 9.15
CA GLU A 161 16.52 17.11 9.66
C GLU A 161 17.87 16.78 9.01
N GLU A 162 18.93 17.45 9.49
CA GLU A 162 20.32 17.25 9.01
C GLU A 162 20.73 15.78 8.80
N PRO A 163 20.46 14.83 9.72
CA PRO A 163 20.88 13.44 9.55
C PRO A 163 20.25 12.72 8.36
N HIS A 164 19.05 13.13 7.96
CA HIS A 164 18.24 12.46 6.92
C HIS A 164 18.05 13.30 5.66
N ARG A 165 18.58 14.53 5.63
CA ARG A 165 18.43 15.50 4.53
C ARG A 165 18.60 14.88 3.14
N LYS A 166 19.75 14.25 2.90
CA LYS A 166 20.08 13.65 1.60
C LYS A 166 19.06 12.60 1.17
N GLN A 167 18.67 11.73 2.11
CA GLN A 167 17.71 10.65 1.86
C GLN A 167 16.32 11.20 1.56
N LEU A 168 15.87 12.22 2.30
CA LEU A 168 14.56 12.85 2.14
C LEU A 168 14.45 13.61 0.82
N TYR A 169 15.47 14.37 0.43
CA TYR A 169 15.50 15.05 -0.87
C TYR A 169 15.56 14.06 -2.04
N ALA A 170 16.40 13.03 -1.95
CA ALA A 170 16.45 11.99 -2.98
C ALA A 170 15.09 11.26 -3.11
N LEU A 171 14.41 11.02 -1.99
CA LEU A 171 13.07 10.45 -2.02
C LEU A 171 12.06 11.41 -2.67
N ALA A 172 12.05 12.69 -2.28
CA ALA A 172 11.18 13.71 -2.87
C ALA A 172 11.40 13.84 -4.39
N ALA A 173 12.66 13.83 -4.85
CA ALA A 173 13.02 13.80 -6.26
C ALA A 173 12.46 12.57 -6.98
N SER A 174 12.66 11.38 -6.40
CA SER A 174 12.15 10.14 -6.99
C SER A 174 10.62 10.06 -7.03
N CYS A 175 9.90 10.79 -6.17
CA CYS A 175 8.44 10.81 -6.17
C CYS A 175 7.86 11.50 -7.40
N VAL A 176 8.61 12.38 -8.07
CA VAL A 176 8.17 13.07 -9.29
C VAL A 176 7.81 12.07 -10.39
N GLU A 177 8.52 10.95 -10.50
CA GLU A 177 8.25 9.90 -11.48
C GLU A 177 6.94 9.13 -11.23
N TYR A 178 6.41 9.19 -10.00
CA TYR A 178 5.20 8.47 -9.59
C TYR A 178 3.96 9.36 -9.64
N ALA A 179 4.15 10.69 -9.56
CA ALA A 179 3.06 11.65 -9.64
C ALA A 179 2.55 11.75 -11.09
N THR A 180 1.23 11.66 -11.26
CA THR A 180 0.60 11.92 -12.57
C THR A 180 0.58 13.42 -12.88
N GLU A 181 0.37 14.23 -11.84
CA GLU A 181 0.39 15.69 -11.92
C GLU A 181 0.99 16.24 -10.62
N LEU A 182 1.81 17.28 -10.75
CA LEU A 182 2.41 17.98 -9.62
C LEU A 182 2.49 19.48 -9.96
N ALA A 183 2.22 20.34 -8.97
CA ALA A 183 2.26 21.77 -9.17
C ALA A 183 3.69 22.23 -9.57
N PRO A 184 3.86 23.14 -10.55
CA PRO A 184 5.17 23.59 -11.02
C PRO A 184 6.08 24.13 -9.91
N GLU A 185 5.51 24.76 -8.90
CA GLU A 185 6.23 25.30 -7.75
C GLU A 185 6.88 24.17 -6.93
N VAL A 186 6.20 23.04 -6.79
CA VAL A 186 6.72 21.86 -6.08
C VAL A 186 7.86 21.22 -6.87
N LEU A 187 7.72 21.11 -8.19
CA LEU A 187 8.81 20.63 -9.06
C LEU A 187 10.06 21.50 -8.92
N THR A 188 9.89 22.82 -8.91
CA THR A 188 10.99 23.79 -8.75
C THR A 188 11.70 23.61 -7.41
N ILE A 189 10.94 23.48 -6.31
CA ILE A 189 11.49 23.26 -4.97
C ILE A 189 12.32 21.98 -4.91
N VAL A 190 11.80 20.87 -5.44
CA VAL A 190 12.48 19.58 -5.46
C VAL A 190 13.78 19.65 -6.28
N GLN A 191 13.74 20.28 -7.46
CA GLN A 191 14.92 20.43 -8.32
C GLN A 191 16.02 21.27 -7.66
N GLN A 192 15.66 22.38 -7.00
CA GLN A 192 16.61 23.22 -6.28
C GLN A 192 17.31 22.43 -5.17
N ARG A 193 16.53 21.77 -4.30
CA ARG A 193 17.09 21.03 -3.16
C ARG A 193 17.90 19.80 -3.57
N SER A 194 17.55 19.16 -4.68
CA SER A 194 18.34 18.05 -5.20
C SER A 194 19.73 18.52 -5.68
N ARG A 195 19.81 19.66 -6.37
CA ARG A 195 21.08 20.26 -6.83
C ARG A 195 21.96 20.70 -5.67
N ASP A 196 21.37 21.27 -4.62
CA ASP A 196 22.10 21.72 -3.43
C ASP A 196 22.79 20.56 -2.66
N GLN A 197 22.49 19.30 -2.99
CA GLN A 197 23.17 18.13 -2.38
C GLN A 197 24.33 17.56 -3.23
N GLU A 198 24.45 17.98 -4.49
CA GLU A 198 25.51 17.54 -5.41
C GLU A 198 26.76 18.43 -5.30
N LEU A 199 26.65 19.57 -4.61
CA LEU A 199 27.70 20.54 -4.29
C LEU A 199 28.27 20.30 -2.88
#